data_AF-A0A8J2SDM7-F1
#
_entry.id   AF-A0A8J2SDM7-F1
#
_cell.length_a   1.000
_cell.length_b   1.000
_cell.length_c   1.000
_cell.angle_alpha   90.00
_cell.angle_beta   90.00
_cell.angle_gamma   90.00
#
_symmetry.space_group_name_H-M   'P 1'
#
loop_
_entity.id
_entity.type
_entity.pdbx_description
1 polymer ?
#
loop_
_entity_poly.entity_id
_entity_poly.type
_entity_poly.pdbx_seq_one_letter_code
_entity_poly.pdbx_strand_id
1 'polypeptide(L)'
;MRRAATHVRRVIRTYATKRSPYAVLGLDRGASEREIKNKFRALAKALHPDTRSPDAAGDLGEVLEAYASLTDRHFDASDLVAASVEIFSIEELRSDERHDVHDVHLVLALDLLDGDGAAEVGSDEDETRAVVEADGRVAIHCAEWDAISDVKRALEARFSEAWDLTGRPRDRDGCFAGWELVSGETPLGPHFFVGDYGLKRGDIVHAVVRRRG
;
A
#
# COMPACT_ATOMS: atom_id res chain seq x y z
N MET A 1 -68.22 -26.49 20.31
CA MET A 1 -67.31 -26.16 19.18
C MET A 1 -66.82 -24.71 19.32
N ARG A 2 -65.58 -24.47 19.76
CA ARG A 2 -64.82 -23.24 19.47
C ARG A 2 -63.32 -23.59 19.49
N ARG A 3 -62.67 -23.58 18.32
CA ARG A 3 -61.21 -23.73 18.18
C ARG A 3 -60.58 -22.36 18.38
N ALA A 4 -59.64 -22.24 19.31
CA ALA A 4 -58.83 -21.04 19.50
C ALA A 4 -57.69 -21.02 18.46
N ALA A 5 -57.63 -19.97 17.67
CA ALA A 5 -56.57 -19.74 16.69
C ALA A 5 -55.45 -18.89 17.30
N THR A 6 -54.24 -19.47 17.27
CA THR A 6 -52.95 -18.86 16.92
C THR A 6 -52.71 -17.37 17.25
N HIS A 7 -51.71 -17.11 18.10
CA HIS A 7 -50.86 -15.93 17.98
C HIS A 7 -49.41 -16.31 18.34
N VAL A 8 -48.67 -16.85 17.38
CA VAL A 8 -47.21 -16.90 17.45
C VAL A 8 -46.70 -15.54 16.97
N ARG A 9 -46.32 -14.67 17.91
CA ARG A 9 -45.57 -13.45 17.60
C ARG A 9 -44.21 -13.84 17.03
N ARG A 10 -44.08 -13.80 15.71
CA ARG A 10 -42.79 -13.88 15.02
C ARG A 10 -41.95 -12.69 15.44
N VAL A 11 -40.88 -12.94 16.20
CA VAL A 11 -39.80 -11.98 16.43
C VAL A 11 -39.16 -11.70 15.07
N ILE A 12 -39.41 -10.53 14.51
CA ILE A 12 -38.64 -10.03 13.37
C ILE A 12 -37.27 -9.66 13.93
N ARG A 13 -36.31 -10.57 13.76
CA ARG A 13 -34.89 -10.28 13.94
C ARG A 13 -34.52 -9.31 12.81
N THR A 14 -34.47 -8.02 13.11
CA THR A 14 -34.05 -6.98 12.17
C THR A 14 -32.58 -7.23 11.82
N TYR A 15 -32.32 -7.77 10.62
CA TYR A 15 -30.99 -7.75 10.05
C TYR A 15 -30.69 -6.29 9.73
N ALA A 16 -29.84 -5.64 10.52
CA ALA A 16 -29.26 -4.36 10.16
C ALA A 16 -28.63 -4.53 8.77
N THR A 17 -29.24 -3.95 7.75
CA THR A 17 -28.76 -4.02 6.38
C THR A 17 -27.43 -3.28 6.35
N LYS A 18 -26.29 -4.01 6.29
CA LYS A 18 -25.00 -3.41 5.98
C LYS A 18 -25.20 -2.48 4.78
N ARG A 19 -24.83 -1.21 4.93
CA ARG A 19 -24.97 -0.21 3.85
C ARG A 19 -24.20 -0.73 2.64
N SER A 20 -24.75 -0.55 1.44
CA SER A 20 -24.01 -0.95 0.23
C SER A 20 -22.72 -0.13 0.13
N PRO A 21 -21.61 -0.69 -0.38
CA PRO A 21 -20.34 0.02 -0.53
C PRO A 21 -20.46 1.37 -1.25
N TYR A 22 -21.25 1.41 -2.33
CA TYR A 22 -21.58 2.65 -3.04
C TYR A 22 -22.23 3.71 -2.13
N ALA A 23 -23.16 3.31 -1.27
CA ALA A 23 -23.82 4.21 -0.32
C ALA A 23 -22.88 4.70 0.79
N VAL A 24 -21.90 3.89 1.20
CA VAL A 24 -20.85 4.30 2.14
C VAL A 24 -19.98 5.41 1.53
N LEU A 25 -19.61 5.27 0.25
CA LEU A 25 -18.85 6.30 -0.48
C LEU A 25 -19.69 7.48 -0.99
N GLY A 26 -21.01 7.45 -0.80
CA GLY A 26 -21.93 8.47 -1.32
C GLY A 26 -22.02 8.49 -2.84
N LEU A 27 -21.98 7.32 -3.48
CA LEU A 27 -21.99 7.11 -4.92
C LEU A 27 -23.20 6.30 -5.37
N ASP A 28 -23.55 6.46 -6.64
CA ASP A 28 -24.51 5.59 -7.34
C ASP A 28 -23.84 4.27 -7.75
N ARG A 29 -24.65 3.20 -7.88
CA ARG A 29 -24.17 1.86 -8.27
C ARG A 29 -23.53 1.77 -9.67
N GLY A 30 -23.64 2.82 -10.48
CA GLY A 30 -23.03 2.94 -11.80
C GLY A 30 -21.82 3.86 -11.85
N ALA A 31 -21.30 4.31 -10.70
CA ALA A 31 -20.12 5.15 -10.63
C ALA A 31 -18.91 4.43 -11.28
N SER A 32 -18.15 5.17 -12.06
CA SER A 32 -16.90 4.69 -12.65
C SER A 32 -15.83 4.48 -11.59
N GLU A 33 -14.83 3.64 -11.87
CA GLU A 33 -13.67 3.43 -10.98
C GLU A 33 -12.99 4.75 -10.58
N ARG A 34 -12.90 5.70 -11.51
CA ARG A 34 -12.36 7.05 -11.26
C ARG A 34 -13.20 7.82 -10.23
N GLU A 35 -14.52 7.74 -10.31
CA GLU A 35 -15.42 8.39 -9.34
C GLU A 35 -15.33 7.73 -7.96
N ILE A 36 -15.25 6.39 -7.94
CA ILE A 36 -15.01 5.59 -6.74
C ILE A 36 -13.71 6.03 -6.05
N LYS A 37 -12.58 6.06 -6.80
CA LYS A 37 -11.27 6.48 -6.30
C LYS A 37 -11.28 7.90 -5.77
N ASN A 38 -11.90 8.84 -6.50
CA ASN A 38 -11.95 10.25 -6.10
C ASN A 38 -12.77 10.46 -4.81
N LYS A 39 -13.93 9.83 -4.67
CA LYS A 39 -14.74 9.92 -3.45
C LYS A 39 -14.08 9.24 -2.27
N PHE A 40 -13.50 8.06 -2.48
CA PHE A 40 -12.70 7.37 -1.48
C PHE A 40 -11.60 8.29 -0.93
N ARG A 41 -10.77 8.87 -1.81
CA ARG A 41 -9.69 9.78 -1.40
C ARG A 41 -10.21 10.96 -0.58
N ALA A 42 -11.28 11.62 -1.03
CA ALA A 42 -11.85 12.76 -0.32
C ALA A 42 -12.35 12.40 1.09
N LEU A 43 -13.07 11.27 1.23
CA LEU A 43 -13.56 10.79 2.52
C LEU A 43 -12.43 10.33 3.43
N ALA A 44 -11.47 9.59 2.88
CA ALA A 44 -10.34 9.06 3.63
C ALA A 44 -9.43 10.17 4.13
N LYS A 45 -9.16 11.22 3.34
CA LYS A 45 -8.42 12.42 3.80
C LYS A 45 -9.14 13.14 4.95
N ALA A 46 -10.47 13.23 4.89
CA ALA A 46 -11.26 13.89 5.93
C ALA A 46 -11.35 13.07 7.22
N LEU A 47 -11.27 11.74 7.13
CA LEU A 47 -11.39 10.82 8.26
C LEU A 47 -10.04 10.30 8.77
N HIS A 48 -8.93 10.62 8.12
CA HIS A 48 -7.60 10.11 8.46
C HIS A 48 -7.25 10.47 9.92
N PRO A 49 -6.76 9.51 10.73
CA PRO A 49 -6.44 9.76 12.14
C PRO A 49 -5.44 10.90 12.31
N ASP A 50 -4.52 11.04 11.35
CA ASP A 50 -3.49 12.07 11.44
C ASP A 50 -4.00 13.48 11.04
N THR A 51 -5.20 13.61 10.45
CA THR A 51 -5.86 14.92 10.18
C THR A 51 -7.02 15.24 11.15
N ARG A 52 -7.34 14.35 12.09
CA ARG A 52 -8.59 14.43 12.87
C ARG A 52 -8.46 15.01 14.28
N SER A 53 -9.48 15.81 14.63
CA SER A 53 -10.04 15.90 15.99
C SER A 53 -10.87 14.64 16.32
N PRO A 54 -11.00 14.25 17.60
CA PRO A 54 -11.59 12.97 18.03
C PRO A 54 -13.04 12.71 17.59
N ASP A 55 -13.77 13.71 17.09
CA ASP A 55 -15.23 13.71 16.96
C ASP A 55 -15.80 13.55 15.53
N ALA A 56 -14.99 13.27 14.51
CA ALA A 56 -15.55 13.09 13.15
C ALA A 56 -16.51 11.88 13.07
N ALA A 57 -17.72 12.16 12.60
CA ALA A 57 -18.81 11.20 12.44
C ALA A 57 -18.57 10.30 11.22
N GLY A 58 -17.74 9.29 11.38
CA GLY A 58 -17.44 8.29 10.35
C GLY A 58 -16.27 7.41 10.76
N ASP A 59 -16.39 6.11 10.52
CA ASP A 59 -15.30 5.17 10.70
C ASP A 59 -14.52 5.08 9.38
N LEU A 60 -13.26 5.51 9.38
CA LEU A 60 -12.34 5.32 8.25
C LEU A 60 -12.32 3.85 7.81
N GLY A 61 -12.48 2.92 8.77
CA GLY A 61 -12.59 1.49 8.50
C GLY A 61 -13.76 1.13 7.57
N GLU A 62 -14.93 1.77 7.71
CA GLU A 62 -16.08 1.50 6.83
C GLU A 62 -15.83 2.03 5.41
N VAL A 63 -15.15 3.17 5.28
CA VAL A 63 -14.75 3.74 3.98
C VAL A 63 -13.70 2.86 3.29
N LEU A 64 -12.72 2.35 4.04
CA LEU A 64 -11.72 1.39 3.55
C LEU A 64 -12.38 0.08 3.11
N GLU A 65 -13.27 -0.51 3.92
CA GLU A 65 -13.99 -1.75 3.59
C GLU A 65 -14.86 -1.57 2.32
N ALA A 66 -15.53 -0.43 2.20
CA ALA A 66 -16.33 -0.12 1.02
C ALA A 66 -15.48 0.00 -0.25
N TYR A 67 -14.39 0.77 -0.20
CA TYR A 67 -13.50 0.92 -1.34
C TYR A 67 -12.84 -0.41 -1.74
N ALA A 68 -12.38 -1.18 -0.76
CA ALA A 68 -11.83 -2.53 -0.93
C ALA A 68 -12.79 -3.43 -1.72
N SER A 69 -14.06 -3.48 -1.30
CA SER A 69 -15.08 -4.31 -1.94
C SER A 69 -15.48 -3.87 -3.36
N LEU A 70 -15.19 -2.62 -3.74
CA LEU A 70 -15.51 -2.08 -5.07
C LEU A 70 -14.32 -2.14 -6.04
N THR A 71 -13.11 -2.36 -5.54
CA THR A 71 -11.86 -2.31 -6.31
C THR A 71 -11.04 -3.58 -6.21
N ASP A 72 -11.58 -4.63 -5.59
CA ASP A 72 -10.88 -5.90 -5.27
C ASP A 72 -9.54 -5.69 -4.54
N ARG A 73 -9.41 -4.59 -3.80
CA ARG A 73 -8.20 -4.22 -3.06
C ARG A 73 -8.39 -4.57 -1.59
N HIS A 74 -7.38 -5.10 -0.93
CA HIS A 74 -7.46 -5.41 0.49
C HIS A 74 -6.51 -4.50 1.27
N PHE A 75 -7.04 -3.76 2.25
CA PHE A 75 -6.24 -2.93 3.16
C PHE A 75 -6.19 -3.66 4.50
N ASP A 76 -4.98 -3.96 4.97
CA ASP A 76 -4.80 -4.24 6.39
C ASP A 76 -4.85 -2.88 7.11
N ALA A 77 -5.86 -2.67 7.96
CA ALA A 77 -6.05 -1.42 8.69
C ALA A 77 -4.88 -1.09 9.64
N SER A 78 -3.98 -2.04 9.91
CA SER A 78 -2.75 -1.82 10.67
C SER A 78 -1.63 -1.19 9.84
N ASP A 79 -1.72 -1.22 8.51
CA ASP A 79 -0.70 -0.70 7.60
C ASP A 79 -1.05 0.71 7.09
N LEU A 80 -0.78 1.68 7.95
CA LEU A 80 -1.12 3.08 7.73
C LEU A 80 -0.35 3.70 6.55
N VAL A 81 0.77 3.12 6.12
CA VAL A 81 1.51 3.61 4.95
C VAL A 81 0.82 3.21 3.67
N ALA A 82 0.43 1.94 3.53
CA ALA A 82 -0.35 1.45 2.39
C ALA A 82 -1.66 2.24 2.23
N ALA A 83 -2.33 2.59 3.33
CA ALA A 83 -3.49 3.48 3.27
C ALA A 83 -3.10 4.91 2.85
N SER A 84 -2.04 5.48 3.42
CA SER A 84 -1.61 6.86 3.12
C SER A 84 -1.22 7.06 1.66
N VAL A 85 -0.51 6.12 1.05
CA VAL A 85 -0.07 6.18 -0.36
C VAL A 85 -1.21 6.04 -1.37
N GLU A 86 -2.35 5.51 -0.94
CA GLU A 86 -3.59 5.45 -1.73
C GLU A 86 -4.43 6.73 -1.64
N ILE A 87 -4.35 7.36 -0.47
CA ILE A 87 -5.12 8.53 -0.10
C ILE A 87 -4.47 9.81 -0.61
N PHE A 88 -3.16 9.93 -0.48
CA PHE A 88 -2.38 11.14 -0.79
C PHE A 88 -1.48 10.95 -2.00
N SER A 89 -1.27 12.02 -2.75
CA SER A 89 -0.24 12.04 -3.80
C SER A 89 1.16 12.07 -3.18
N ILE A 90 2.17 11.69 -3.97
CA ILE A 90 3.57 11.74 -3.54
C ILE A 90 4.00 13.16 -3.14
N GLU A 91 3.52 14.20 -3.84
CA GLU A 91 3.81 15.59 -3.50
C GLU A 91 3.20 16.03 -2.16
N GLU A 92 1.98 15.56 -1.87
CA GLU A 92 1.34 15.77 -0.57
C GLU A 92 2.10 15.05 0.55
N LEU A 93 2.53 13.80 0.32
CA LEU A 93 3.31 13.03 1.29
C LEU A 93 4.70 13.62 1.52
N ARG A 94 5.34 14.16 0.50
CA ARG A 94 6.62 14.90 0.62
C ARG A 94 6.49 16.14 1.49
N SER A 95 5.33 16.79 1.45
CA SER A 95 5.05 17.99 2.23
C SER A 95 4.53 17.67 3.63
N ASP A 96 4.24 16.39 3.92
CA ASP A 96 3.75 15.93 5.21
C ASP A 96 4.91 15.78 6.21
N GLU A 97 4.70 16.28 7.43
CA GLU A 97 5.66 16.14 8.54
C GLU A 97 5.72 14.70 9.07
N ARG A 98 4.84 13.81 8.65
CA ARG A 98 4.79 12.41 9.11
C ARG A 98 5.45 11.42 8.16
N HIS A 99 5.81 11.82 6.95
CA HIS A 99 6.37 10.92 5.94
C HIS A 99 7.68 11.45 5.37
N ASP A 100 8.67 10.57 5.26
CA ASP A 100 9.84 10.76 4.41
C ASP A 100 9.58 10.08 3.07
N VAL A 101 9.89 10.77 1.97
CA VAL A 101 9.74 10.23 0.62
C VAL A 101 11.09 10.27 -0.08
N HIS A 102 11.59 9.11 -0.47
CA HIS A 102 12.87 8.97 -1.17
C HIS A 102 12.64 8.53 -2.61
N ASP A 103 13.29 9.21 -3.56
CA ASP A 103 13.30 8.77 -4.97
C ASP A 103 14.28 7.64 -5.16
N VAL A 104 13.83 6.58 -5.81
CA VAL A 104 14.61 5.38 -6.12
C VAL A 104 14.52 5.13 -7.62
N HIS A 105 15.68 5.21 -8.28
CA HIS A 105 15.80 5.01 -9.72
C HIS A 105 15.94 3.53 -10.06
N LEU A 106 15.08 3.01 -10.93
CA LEU A 106 15.13 1.62 -11.36
C LEU A 106 16.20 1.41 -12.43
N VAL A 107 17.16 0.55 -12.13
CA VAL A 107 18.15 0.07 -13.09
C VAL A 107 17.80 -1.36 -13.46
N LEU A 108 16.88 -1.52 -14.43
CA LEU A 108 16.50 -2.84 -14.91
C LEU A 108 17.68 -3.51 -15.62
N ALA A 109 18.17 -4.60 -15.05
CA ALA A 109 19.14 -5.48 -15.67
C ALA A 109 18.37 -6.53 -16.49
N LEU A 110 18.38 -6.38 -17.82
CA LEU A 110 17.66 -7.28 -18.73
C LEU A 110 18.33 -8.67 -18.85
N ASP A 111 19.62 -8.81 -18.50
CA ASP A 111 20.43 -9.96 -18.92
C ASP A 111 21.32 -10.55 -17.80
N LEU A 112 20.75 -10.96 -16.66
CA LEU A 112 21.47 -11.85 -15.72
C LEU A 112 21.49 -13.33 -16.18
N LEU A 113 20.95 -13.64 -17.36
CA LEU A 113 20.89 -15.00 -17.92
C LEU A 113 21.90 -15.31 -19.04
N ASP A 114 22.88 -14.44 -19.29
CA ASP A 114 23.96 -14.72 -20.26
C ASP A 114 25.26 -15.24 -19.60
N GLY A 115 25.20 -15.63 -18.32
CA GLY A 115 26.31 -16.26 -17.61
C GLY A 115 26.10 -17.77 -17.49
N ASP A 116 26.74 -18.56 -18.36
CA ASP A 116 27.02 -19.97 -18.08
C ASP A 116 27.97 -20.06 -16.88
N GLY A 117 27.39 -20.09 -15.68
CA GLY A 117 28.11 -20.07 -14.44
C GLY A 117 27.13 -20.07 -13.29
N ALA A 118 26.89 -21.25 -12.72
CA ALA A 118 26.37 -21.37 -11.37
C ALA A 118 27.38 -20.69 -10.42
N ALA A 119 27.25 -19.37 -10.26
CA ALA A 119 27.91 -18.63 -9.21
C ALA A 119 27.12 -18.89 -7.92
N GLU A 120 27.85 -19.25 -6.86
CA GLU A 120 27.27 -19.49 -5.55
C GLU A 120 26.48 -18.25 -5.11
N VAL A 121 25.20 -18.46 -4.77
CA VAL A 121 24.31 -17.46 -4.20
C VAL A 121 24.84 -17.11 -2.81
N GLY A 122 25.77 -16.16 -2.77
CA GLY A 122 26.30 -15.56 -1.55
C GLY A 122 25.40 -14.40 -1.11
N SER A 123 25.31 -14.21 0.20
CA SER A 123 24.58 -13.14 0.89
C SER A 123 25.00 -11.71 0.53
N ASP A 124 26.03 -11.53 -0.30
CA ASP A 124 26.63 -10.24 -0.66
C ASP A 124 25.96 -9.59 -1.90
N GLU A 125 25.11 -10.32 -2.64
CA GLU A 125 24.43 -9.76 -3.82
C GLU A 125 23.40 -8.68 -3.46
N ASP A 126 22.66 -8.83 -2.35
CA ASP A 126 21.60 -7.89 -1.98
C ASP A 126 22.11 -6.51 -1.53
N GLU A 127 23.30 -6.43 -0.91
CA GLU A 127 23.90 -5.14 -0.51
C GLU A 127 24.42 -4.34 -1.72
N THR A 128 24.75 -5.02 -2.82
CA THR A 128 25.30 -4.36 -4.03
C THR A 128 24.23 -3.87 -5.00
N ARG A 129 22.98 -4.31 -4.84
CA ARG A 129 21.87 -3.92 -5.72
C ARG A 129 21.40 -2.49 -5.46
N ALA A 130 21.39 -2.06 -4.20
CA ALA A 130 20.97 -0.73 -3.80
C ALA A 130 22.20 0.18 -3.66
N VAL A 131 22.30 1.18 -4.54
CA VAL A 131 23.48 2.07 -4.60
C VAL A 131 23.08 3.54 -4.50
N VAL A 132 24.02 4.36 -4.06
CA VAL A 132 23.93 5.82 -4.19
C VAL A 132 24.88 6.21 -5.32
N GLU A 133 24.33 6.73 -6.42
CA GLU A 133 25.10 7.21 -7.57
C GLU A 133 25.99 8.40 -7.17
N ALA A 134 26.98 8.73 -8.00
CA ALA A 134 27.93 9.81 -7.73
C ALA A 134 27.28 11.19 -7.58
N ASP A 135 26.06 11.38 -8.12
CA ASP A 135 25.27 12.60 -7.98
C ASP A 135 24.27 12.56 -6.82
N GLY A 136 24.34 11.52 -5.97
CA GLY A 136 23.53 11.37 -4.77
C GLY A 136 22.18 10.70 -4.99
N ARG A 137 21.83 10.30 -6.23
CA ARG A 137 20.59 9.57 -6.48
C ARG A 137 20.66 8.15 -5.92
N VAL A 138 19.57 7.69 -5.31
CA VAL A 138 19.43 6.29 -4.94
C VAL A 138 18.99 5.51 -6.17
N ALA A 139 19.70 4.43 -6.49
CA ALA A 139 19.38 3.53 -7.58
C ALA A 139 19.29 2.09 -7.07
N ILE A 140 18.42 1.30 -7.68
CA ILE A 140 18.23 -0.11 -7.38
C ILE A 140 18.34 -0.95 -8.64
N HIS A 141 19.25 -1.93 -8.61
CA HIS A 141 19.42 -2.92 -9.65
C HIS A 141 18.46 -4.08 -9.42
N CYS A 142 17.55 -4.27 -10.36
CA CYS A 142 16.57 -5.34 -10.33
C CYS A 142 16.28 -5.88 -11.74
N ALA A 143 15.74 -7.08 -11.82
CA ALA A 143 15.15 -7.68 -13.00
C ALA A 143 13.62 -7.55 -12.95
N GLU A 144 12.98 -7.71 -14.10
CA GLU A 144 11.51 -7.63 -14.19
C GLU A 144 10.81 -8.73 -13.37
N TRP A 145 11.48 -9.86 -13.15
CA TRP A 145 10.98 -11.00 -12.38
C TRP A 145 11.40 -10.99 -10.91
N ASP A 146 12.05 -9.91 -10.43
CA ASP A 146 12.25 -9.77 -8.99
C ASP A 146 10.93 -9.50 -8.30
N ALA A 147 10.69 -10.16 -7.17
CA ALA A 147 9.54 -9.82 -6.34
C ALA A 147 9.77 -8.44 -5.72
N ILE A 148 8.70 -7.67 -5.52
CA ILE A 148 8.80 -6.38 -4.84
C ILE A 148 9.37 -6.53 -3.43
N SER A 149 9.10 -7.65 -2.73
CA SER A 149 9.74 -7.95 -1.44
C SER A 149 11.27 -8.11 -1.54
N ASP A 150 11.81 -8.63 -2.64
CA ASP A 150 13.26 -8.70 -2.87
C ASP A 150 13.86 -7.30 -3.04
N VAL A 151 13.19 -6.46 -3.82
CA VAL A 151 13.56 -5.05 -4.02
C VAL A 151 13.51 -4.29 -2.69
N LYS A 152 12.47 -4.48 -1.88
CA LYS A 152 12.35 -3.89 -0.54
C LYS A 152 13.51 -4.32 0.36
N ARG A 153 13.83 -5.61 0.41
CA ARG A 153 14.93 -6.13 1.24
C ARG A 153 16.30 -5.60 0.81
N ALA A 154 16.57 -5.48 -0.48
CA ALA A 154 17.82 -4.90 -0.98
C ALA A 154 17.97 -3.42 -0.58
N LEU A 155 16.89 -2.63 -0.67
CA LEU A 155 16.88 -1.25 -0.20
C LEU A 155 17.08 -1.17 1.33
N GLU A 156 16.45 -2.04 2.11
CA GLU A 156 16.61 -2.09 3.56
C GLU A 156 18.04 -2.43 3.99
N ALA A 157 18.69 -3.37 3.29
CA ALA A 157 20.08 -3.73 3.57
C ALA A 157 20.99 -2.50 3.52
N ARG A 158 20.73 -1.58 2.57
CA ARG A 158 21.54 -0.37 2.39
C ARG A 158 21.09 0.85 3.18
N PHE A 159 19.78 1.02 3.37
CA PHE A 159 19.19 2.29 3.83
C PHE A 159 18.43 2.17 5.15
N SER A 160 18.35 0.99 5.78
CA SER A 160 17.56 0.81 7.00
C SER A 160 17.92 1.77 8.14
N GLU A 161 19.19 2.12 8.33
CA GLU A 161 19.60 3.13 9.30
C GLU A 161 19.22 4.55 8.84
N ALA A 162 19.53 4.88 7.58
CA ALA A 162 19.28 6.21 7.01
C ALA A 162 17.79 6.57 6.93
N TRP A 163 16.93 5.56 6.76
CA TRP A 163 15.47 5.69 6.67
C TRP A 163 14.78 5.38 8.01
N ASP A 164 15.53 5.27 9.12
CA ASP A 164 15.00 5.00 10.47
C ASP A 164 14.08 3.74 10.53
N LEU A 165 14.43 2.71 9.75
CA LEU A 165 13.73 1.42 9.71
C LEU A 165 14.24 0.45 10.80
N THR A 166 15.49 0.61 11.22
CA THR A 166 16.12 -0.31 12.18
C THR A 166 15.30 -0.45 13.47
N GLY A 167 14.99 -1.70 13.83
CA GLY A 167 14.22 -2.04 15.03
C GLY A 167 12.69 -1.98 14.85
N ARG A 168 12.18 -1.68 13.65
CA ARG A 168 10.74 -1.85 13.35
C ARG A 168 10.38 -3.35 13.28
N PRO A 169 9.11 -3.72 13.54
CA PRO A 169 8.62 -5.07 13.26
C PRO A 169 8.87 -5.45 11.81
N ARG A 170 9.07 -6.74 11.54
CA ARG A 170 9.16 -7.26 10.17
C ARG A 170 7.90 -8.03 9.81
N ASP A 171 7.52 -7.99 8.55
CA ASP A 171 6.43 -8.79 7.99
C ASP A 171 6.86 -10.24 7.72
N ARG A 172 5.99 -11.02 7.06
CA ARG A 172 6.23 -12.42 6.71
C ARG A 172 7.32 -12.62 5.65
N ASP A 173 7.54 -11.60 4.82
CA ASP A 173 8.53 -11.60 3.75
C ASP A 173 9.88 -11.06 4.26
N GLY A 174 9.94 -10.69 5.54
CA GLY A 174 11.12 -10.21 6.21
C GLY A 174 11.40 -8.73 5.94
N CYS A 175 10.48 -7.96 5.38
CA CYS A 175 10.64 -6.50 5.20
C CYS A 175 10.24 -5.77 6.49
N PHE A 176 10.90 -4.64 6.80
CA PHE A 176 10.48 -3.76 7.87
C PHE A 176 9.10 -3.16 7.60
N ALA A 177 8.25 -3.09 8.62
CA ALA A 177 6.94 -2.45 8.53
C ALA A 177 7.04 -0.92 8.50
N GLY A 178 5.96 -0.26 8.06
CA GLY A 178 5.83 1.20 8.12
C GLY A 178 6.55 1.93 6.99
N TRP A 179 6.77 1.27 5.85
CA TRP A 179 7.17 1.91 4.61
C TRP A 179 6.73 1.10 3.38
N GLU A 180 6.46 1.79 2.28
CA GLU A 180 6.03 1.17 1.02
C GLU A 180 6.75 1.77 -0.20
N LEU A 181 6.91 0.94 -1.24
CA LEU A 181 7.34 1.40 -2.56
C LEU A 181 6.11 1.81 -3.38
N VAL A 182 6.20 2.94 -4.07
CA VAL A 182 5.08 3.52 -4.82
C VAL A 182 5.54 3.96 -6.19
N SER A 183 4.83 3.56 -7.24
CA SER A 183 5.01 4.11 -8.59
C SER A 183 3.81 4.98 -8.95
N GLY A 184 4.03 6.28 -9.11
CA GLY A 184 2.96 7.25 -9.34
C GLY A 184 1.94 7.26 -8.18
N GLU A 185 0.75 6.72 -8.42
CA GLU A 185 -0.32 6.59 -7.42
C GLU A 185 -0.57 5.13 -6.97
N THR A 186 0.33 4.22 -7.33
CA THR A 186 0.14 2.78 -7.14
C THR A 186 1.22 2.24 -6.19
N PRO A 187 0.86 1.80 -4.97
CA PRO A 187 1.77 1.04 -4.14
C PRO A 187 2.11 -0.30 -4.80
N LEU A 188 3.38 -0.66 -4.71
CA LEU A 188 3.90 -1.90 -5.24
C LEU A 188 3.73 -2.98 -4.16
N GLY A 189 2.80 -3.90 -4.39
CA GLY A 189 2.51 -5.00 -3.48
C GLY A 189 3.66 -6.02 -3.43
N PRO A 190 4.03 -6.53 -2.23
CA PRO A 190 5.24 -7.34 -2.02
C PRO A 190 5.26 -8.70 -2.76
N HIS A 191 4.09 -9.22 -3.15
CA HIS A 191 3.95 -10.53 -3.81
C HIS A 191 3.87 -10.47 -5.33
N PHE A 192 3.99 -9.27 -5.91
CA PHE A 192 4.03 -9.07 -7.35
C PHE A 192 5.47 -8.88 -7.81
N PHE A 193 5.69 -9.04 -9.11
CA PHE A 193 6.98 -8.80 -9.73
C PHE A 193 7.11 -7.35 -10.21
N VAL A 194 8.34 -6.85 -10.33
CA VAL A 194 8.62 -5.50 -10.88
C VAL A 194 7.93 -5.31 -12.25
N GLY A 195 7.98 -6.32 -13.11
CA GLY A 195 7.40 -6.31 -14.45
C GLY A 195 5.87 -6.24 -14.48
N ASP A 196 5.18 -6.69 -13.43
CA ASP A 196 3.70 -6.66 -13.36
C ASP A 196 3.14 -5.24 -13.37
N TYR A 197 3.96 -4.27 -12.94
CA TYR A 197 3.61 -2.85 -12.90
C TYR A 197 3.96 -2.10 -14.19
N GLY A 198 4.52 -2.77 -15.19
CA GLY A 198 4.95 -2.15 -16.46
C GLY A 198 6.09 -1.14 -16.30
N LEU A 199 6.87 -1.27 -15.22
CA LEU A 199 8.00 -0.42 -14.90
C LEU A 199 9.14 -0.65 -15.89
N LYS A 200 9.84 0.44 -16.24
CA LYS A 200 10.93 0.45 -17.23
C LYS A 200 12.22 0.93 -16.59
N ARG A 201 13.33 0.66 -17.29
CA ARG A 201 14.64 1.19 -16.91
C ARG A 201 14.60 2.72 -16.89
N GLY A 202 15.07 3.30 -15.80
CA GLY A 202 15.10 4.74 -15.58
C GLY A 202 13.82 5.30 -14.96
N ASP A 203 12.77 4.48 -14.80
CA ASP A 203 11.59 4.90 -14.03
C ASP A 203 11.98 5.18 -12.58
N ILE A 204 11.25 6.10 -11.97
CA ILE A 204 11.42 6.47 -10.57
C ILE A 204 10.26 5.88 -9.78
N VAL A 205 10.61 5.15 -8.73
CA VAL A 205 9.66 4.74 -7.69
C VAL A 205 10.00 5.49 -6.40
N HIS A 206 9.02 5.61 -5.53
CA HIS A 206 9.15 6.38 -4.30
C HIS A 206 9.07 5.44 -3.11
N ALA A 207 10.11 5.41 -2.27
CA ALA A 207 10.05 4.80 -0.95
C ALA A 207 9.39 5.80 0.00
N VAL A 208 8.16 5.52 0.41
CA VAL A 208 7.41 6.32 1.38
C VAL A 208 7.57 5.68 2.74
N VAL A 209 8.26 6.36 3.64
CA VAL A 209 8.57 5.89 4.99
C VAL A 209 7.81 6.74 6.00
N ARG A 210 7.07 6.09 6.90
CA ARG A 210 6.44 6.80 8.02
C ARG A 210 7.49 7.15 9.07
N ARG A 211 7.52 8.41 9.51
CA ARG A 211 8.37 8.88 10.62
C ARG A 211 7.88 8.29 11.94
N ARG A 212 8.81 8.03 12.86
CA ARG A 212 8.46 7.72 14.25
C ARG A 212 7.88 8.98 14.91
N GLY A 213 6.69 8.85 15.47
CA GLY A 213 6.07 9.87 16.32
C GLY A 213 6.55 9.82 17.76
#